data_AF-A0A3D1XN44-F1
#
_entry.id   AF-A0A3D1XN44-F1
#
_cell.length_a   1.000
_cell.length_b   1.000
_cell.length_c   1.000
_cell.angle_alpha   90.00
_cell.angle_beta   90.00
_cell.angle_gamma   90.00
#
_symmetry.space_group_name_H-M   'P 1'
#
loop_
_entity.id
_entity.type
_entity.pdbx_description
1 polymer ?
#
loop_
_entity_poly.entity_id
_entity_poly.type
_entity_poly.pdbx_seq_one_letter_code
_entity_poly.pdbx_strand_id
1 'polypeptide(L)' 'MTLGTKAIIVGALANLFLSLIKIIGGIFGNSIALVADAFHSLSDLITDGVVYFSHGV' A
#
# COMPACT_ATOMS: atom_id res chain seq x y z
N MET A 1 -15.11 17.35 -2.49
CA MET A 1 -14.28 16.16 -2.20
C MET A 1 -14.93 15.42 -1.05
N THR A 2 -15.54 14.27 -1.30
CA THR A 2 -16.23 13.49 -0.27
C THR A 2 -15.20 12.91 0.71
N LEU A 3 -15.63 12.63 1.95
CA LEU A 3 -14.77 12.16 3.03
C LEU A 3 -13.99 10.88 2.64
N GLY A 4 -14.59 10.04 1.79
CA GLY A 4 -13.98 8.81 1.26
C GLY A 4 -12.72 9.04 0.42
N THR A 5 -12.68 10.05 -0.45
CA THR A 5 -11.50 10.31 -1.31
C THR A 5 -10.28 10.72 -0.49
N LYS A 6 -10.48 11.49 0.60
CA LYS A 6 -9.39 11.85 1.52
C LYS A 6 -8.84 10.63 2.25
N ALA A 7 -9.71 9.73 2.70
CA ALA A 7 -9.30 8.50 3.37
C ALA A 7 -8.54 7.55 2.42
N ILE A 8 -8.96 7.45 1.16
CA ILE A 8 -8.28 6.65 0.13
C ILE A 8 -6.88 7.19 -0.16
N ILE A 9 -6.71 8.50 -0.34
CA ILE A 9 -5.38 9.10 -0.60
C ILE A 9 -4.43 8.88 0.59
N VAL A 10 -4.92 9.11 1.81
CA VAL A 10 -4.10 8.96 3.02
C VAL A 10 -3.77 7.48 3.28
N GLY A 11 -4.75 6.58 3.09
CA GLY A 11 -4.57 5.14 3.20
C GLY A 11 -3.56 4.61 2.18
N ALA A 12 -3.70 4.99 0.91
CA ALA A 12 -2.78 4.62 -0.16
C ALA A 12 -1.35 5.12 0.13
N LEU A 13 -1.19 6.38 0.54
CA LEU A 13 0.13 6.94 0.82
C LEU A 13 0.79 6.22 2.02
N ALA A 14 0.01 5.90 3.06
CA ALA A 14 0.49 5.13 4.20
C ALA A 14 0.86 3.68 3.81
N ASN A 15 0.05 3.01 3.00
CA ASN A 15 0.31 1.65 2.50
C ASN A 15 1.59 1.60 1.65
N LEU A 16 1.82 2.60 0.80
CA LEU A 16 3.05 2.71 0.00
C LEU A 16 4.29 2.80 0.89
N PHE A 17 4.25 3.67 1.90
CA PHE A 17 5.37 3.85 2.82
C PHE A 17 5.64 2.59 3.66
N LEU A 18 4.57 1.95 4.15
CA LEU A 18 4.65 0.69 4.89
C LEU A 18 5.20 -0.45 4.03
N SER A 19 4.74 -0.59 2.78
CA SER A 19 5.23 -1.62 1.87
C SER A 19 6.73 -1.45 1.60
N LEU A 20 7.22 -0.23 1.37
CA LEU A 20 8.65 0.07 1.21
C LEU A 20 9.47 -0.36 2.42
N ILE A 21 9.02 0.00 3.63
CA ILE A 21 9.70 -0.40 4.88
C ILE A 21 9.72 -1.92 5.04
N LYS A 22 8.62 -2.61 4.69
CA LYS A 22 8.53 -4.08 4.77
C LYS A 22 9.44 -4.78 3.76
N ILE A 23 9.56 -4.27 2.53
CA ILE A 23 10.51 -4.81 1.54
C ILE A 23 11.94 -4.68 2.07
N ILE A 24 12.32 -3.49 2.54
CA ILE A 24 13.67 -3.24 3.06
C ILE A 24 13.93 -4.12 4.29
N GLY A 25 13.01 -4.13 5.26
CA GLY A 25 13.11 -4.96 6.46
C GLY A 25 13.12 -6.46 6.16
N GLY A 26 12.37 -6.91 5.14
CA GLY A 26 12.31 -8.30 4.71
C GLY A 26 13.62 -8.77 4.08
N ILE A 27 14.23 -7.92 3.24
CA ILE A 27 15.54 -8.19 2.63
C ILE A 27 16.64 -8.19 3.69
N PHE A 28 16.71 -7.17 4.54
CA PHE A 28 17.73 -7.08 5.60
C PHE A 28 17.56 -8.18 6.67
N GLY A 29 16.31 -8.55 6.97
CA GLY A 29 15.98 -9.60 7.92
C GLY A 29 15.97 -11.02 7.35
N ASN A 30 16.26 -11.22 6.06
CA ASN A 30 16.14 -12.52 5.36
C ASN A 30 14.79 -13.25 5.63
N SER A 31 13.72 -12.49 5.85
CA SER A 31 12.44 -13.04 6.30
C SER A 31 11.48 -13.17 5.12
N ILE A 32 11.30 -14.41 4.65
CA ILE A 32 10.35 -14.75 3.59
C ILE A 32 8.92 -14.36 3.99
N ALA A 33 8.58 -14.46 5.28
CA ALA A 33 7.28 -14.03 5.80
C ALA A 33 7.08 -12.52 5.67
N LEU A 34 8.10 -11.72 5.98
CA LEU A 34 8.03 -10.26 5.87
C LEU A 34 8.02 -9.78 4.42
N VAL A 35 8.73 -10.48 3.53
CA VAL A 35 8.67 -10.24 2.08
C VAL A 35 7.29 -10.58 1.52
N ALA A 36 6.67 -11.69 1.93
CA ALA A 36 5.31 -12.04 1.53
C ALA A 36 4.28 -10.98 1.98
N ASP A 37 4.41 -10.49 3.21
CA ASP A 37 3.56 -9.41 3.74
C ASP A 37 3.78 -8.08 3.00
N ALA A 38 5.00 -7.82 2.52
CA ALA A 38 5.32 -6.66 1.71
C ALA A 38 4.63 -6.69 0.33
N PHE A 39 4.62 -7.86 -0.33
CA PHE A 39 3.91 -8.06 -1.59
C PHE A 39 2.37 -7.97 -1.42
N HIS A 40 1.83 -8.46 -0.31
CA HIS A 40 0.41 -8.31 0.01
C HIS A 40 0.02 -6.82 0.09
N SER A 41 0.77 -6.04 0.88
CA SER A 41 0.56 -4.59 1.01
C SER A 41 0.78 -3.82 -0.29
N LEU A 42 1.67 -4.32 -1.18
CA LEU A 42 1.85 -3.76 -2.52
C LEU A 42 0.60 -3.98 -3.40
N SER A 43 -0.03 -5.17 -3.32
CA SER A 43 -1.26 -5.48 -4.04
C SER A 43 -2.44 -4.64 -3.57
N ASP A 44 -2.54 -4.40 -2.25
CA ASP A 44 -3.54 -3.50 -1.68
C ASP A 44 -3.36 -2.07 -2.19
N LEU A 45 -2.12 -1.59 -2.27
CA LEU A 45 -1.82 -0.26 -2.80
C LEU A 45 -2.26 -0.08 -4.26
N ILE A 46 -2.03 -1.10 -5.10
CA ILE A 46 -2.48 -1.09 -6.50
C ILE A 46 -4.01 -1.00 -6.55
N THR A 47 -4.70 -1.75 -5.68
CA THR A 47 -6.16 -1.73 -5.58
C THR A 47 -6.67 -0.36 -5.11
N ASP A 48 -6.03 0.26 -4.10
CA ASP A 48 -6.34 1.62 -3.64
C ASP A 48 -6.17 2.66 -4.77
N GLY A 49 -5.13 2.52 -5.59
CA GLY A 49 -4.89 3.37 -6.77
C GLY A 49 -5.97 3.23 -7.84
N VAL A 50 -6.44 1.99 -8.09
CA VAL A 50 -7.56 1.72 -9.00
C VAL A 50 -8.87 2.32 -8.47
N VAL A 51 -9.15 2.18 -7.16
CA VAL A 51 -10.34 2.77 -6.53
C VAL A 51 -10.30 4.29 -6.60
N TYR A 52 -9.13 4.91 -6.36
CA TYR A 52 -8.95 6.35 -6.51
C TYR A 52 -9.22 6.80 -7.95
N PHE A 53 -8.70 6.10 -8.95
CA PHE A 53 -8.96 6.42 -10.36
C PHE A 53 -10.43 6.21 -10.72
N SER A 54 -11.07 5.17 -10.19
CA SER A 54 -12.49 4.85 -10.47
C SER A 54 -13.49 5.79 -9.78
N HIS A 55 -13.16 6.37 -8.62
CA HIS A 55 -14.00 7.37 -7.94
C HIS A 55 -13.58 8.83 -8.24
N GLY A 56 -12.43 9.02 -8.90
CA GLY A 56 -11.85 10.32 -9.24
C GLY A 56 -12.16 10.82 -10.65
N VAL A 57 -12.82 10.00 -11.49
CA VAL A 57 -13.56 10.43 -12.70
C VAL A 57 -15.01 10.72 -12.35
#